data_AF-A0A1G1HU30-F1
#
_entry.id   AF-A0A1G1HU30-F1
#
_cell.length_a   1.000
_cell.length_b   1.000
_cell.length_c   1.000
_cell.angle_alpha   90.00
_cell.angle_beta   90.00
_cell.angle_gamma   90.00
#
_symmetry.space_group_name_H-M   'P 1'
#
loop_
_entity.id
_entity.type
_entity.pdbx_description
1 polymer ?
#
loop_
_entity_poly.entity_id
_entity_poly.type
_entity_poly.pdbx_seq_one_letter_code
_entity_poly.pdbx_strand_id
1 'polypeptide(L)'
;KAIKISPLSVTIPFLTLSPVFIILTAFFILGELPDKSGFIGIFLIAFGGYLLNIRATANGILGPVKAIGKERGSIFMIGVALIYSITSTLGKVSIQHSSPIFFGFFYPFVLTIILTIILGSKGILNQVVSTPKIFIGIGLFISIMVMSHFIALSMTDVAYMISVKRFNLIFSVIYGRFLFMEKHTGERLIGSLMMITGVISITLF
;
A
#
# COMPACT_ATOMS: atom_id res chain seq x y z
N LYS A 1 9.06 10.76 4.84
CA LYS A 1 9.74 11.84 4.07
C LYS A 1 8.96 12.24 2.83
N ALA A 2 8.60 11.31 1.92
CA ALA A 2 7.84 11.59 0.70
C ALA A 2 6.60 12.48 0.92
N ILE A 3 5.72 12.07 1.84
CA ILE A 3 4.46 12.79 2.14
C ILE A 3 4.65 14.17 2.81
N LYS A 4 5.86 14.45 3.32
CA LYS A 4 6.16 15.75 3.97
C LYS A 4 6.54 16.80 2.94
N ILE A 5 7.09 16.38 1.79
CA ILE A 5 7.67 17.29 0.80
C ILE A 5 6.84 17.43 -0.48
N SER A 6 5.88 16.52 -0.69
CA SER A 6 4.99 16.56 -1.84
C SER A 6 3.56 16.15 -1.42
N PRO A 7 2.52 16.62 -2.15
CA PRO A 7 1.14 16.29 -1.84
C PRO A 7 0.85 14.78 -1.83
N LEU A 8 -0.02 14.36 -0.90
CA LEU A 8 -0.44 12.95 -0.78
C LEU A 8 -1.09 12.43 -2.08
N SER A 9 -1.96 13.25 -2.70
CA SER A 9 -2.67 12.91 -3.93
C SER A 9 -1.74 12.58 -5.10
N VAL A 10 -0.56 13.18 -5.14
CA VAL A 10 0.44 12.98 -6.20
C VAL A 10 1.37 11.80 -5.88
N THR A 11 1.70 11.61 -4.60
CA THR A 11 2.69 10.60 -4.18
C THR A 11 2.09 9.22 -3.95
N ILE A 12 0.95 9.10 -3.25
CA ILE A 12 0.34 7.81 -2.87
C ILE A 12 0.08 6.87 -4.05
N PRO A 13 -0.34 7.33 -5.25
CA PRO A 13 -0.57 6.42 -6.37
C PRO A 13 0.66 5.62 -6.81
N PHE A 14 1.89 6.11 -6.58
CA PHE A 14 3.09 5.33 -6.88
C PHE A 14 3.22 4.05 -6.05
N LEU A 15 2.49 3.94 -4.94
CA LEU A 15 2.40 2.68 -4.18
C LEU A 15 1.67 1.57 -4.95
N THR A 16 0.88 1.87 -5.99
CA THR A 16 0.28 0.84 -6.85
C THR A 16 1.30 0.13 -7.73
N LEU A 17 2.55 0.61 -7.78
CA LEU A 17 3.67 -0.10 -8.40
C LEU A 17 4.23 -1.21 -7.52
N SER A 18 3.91 -1.23 -6.21
CA SER A 18 4.44 -2.24 -5.29
C SER A 18 4.21 -3.68 -5.77
N PRO A 19 2.99 -4.08 -6.20
CA PRO A 19 2.75 -5.44 -6.67
C PRO A 19 3.53 -5.79 -7.93
N VAL A 20 3.79 -4.83 -8.82
CA VAL A 20 4.64 -5.02 -10.01
C VAL A 20 6.07 -5.36 -9.60
N PHE A 21 6.63 -4.63 -8.62
CA PHE A 21 7.94 -4.94 -8.06
C PHE A 21 7.94 -6.26 -7.28
N ILE A 22 6.81 -6.62 -6.65
CA ILE A 22 6.67 -7.89 -5.93
C ILE A 22 6.81 -9.08 -6.87
N ILE A 23 6.35 -9.02 -8.11
CA ILE A 23 6.56 -10.11 -9.08
C ILE A 23 8.04 -10.49 -9.15
N LEU A 24 8.92 -9.49 -9.22
CA LEU A 24 10.36 -9.71 -9.27
C LEU A 24 10.90 -10.23 -7.93
N THR A 25 10.56 -9.57 -6.82
CA THR A 25 11.12 -9.95 -5.52
C THR A 25 10.62 -11.32 -5.05
N ALA A 26 9.35 -11.65 -5.30
CA ALA A 26 8.76 -12.94 -4.97
C ALA A 26 9.33 -14.07 -5.85
N PHE A 27 9.61 -13.81 -7.13
CA PHE A 27 10.30 -14.77 -7.98
C PHE A 27 11.70 -15.11 -7.44
N PHE A 28 12.51 -14.10 -7.11
CA PHE A 28 13.88 -14.35 -6.64
C PHE A 28 13.96 -14.93 -5.22
N ILE A 29 13.03 -14.59 -4.33
CA ILE A 29 13.12 -14.96 -2.90
C ILE A 29 12.27 -16.20 -2.58
N LEU A 30 11.06 -16.33 -3.14
CA LEU A 30 10.14 -17.45 -2.86
C LEU A 30 9.99 -18.41 -4.04
N GLY A 31 10.43 -18.03 -5.24
CA GLY A 31 10.11 -18.80 -6.46
C GLY A 31 8.65 -18.65 -6.89
N GLU A 32 7.91 -17.67 -6.36
CA GLU A 32 6.52 -17.40 -6.71
C GLU A 32 6.44 -16.58 -8.00
N LEU A 33 5.65 -17.06 -8.96
CA LEU A 33 5.30 -16.31 -10.17
C LEU A 33 3.79 -16.31 -10.35
N PRO A 34 3.19 -15.13 -10.59
CA PRO A 34 1.83 -15.04 -11.08
C PRO A 34 1.65 -15.88 -12.35
N ASP A 35 0.49 -16.51 -12.46
CA ASP A 35 0.02 -17.03 -13.73
C ASP A 35 -0.42 -15.91 -14.67
N LYS A 36 -0.92 -16.28 -15.85
CA LYS A 36 -1.26 -15.30 -16.90
C LYS A 36 -2.37 -14.35 -16.47
N SER A 37 -3.42 -14.87 -15.83
CA SER A 37 -4.53 -14.06 -15.29
C SER A 37 -4.05 -13.14 -14.17
N GLY A 38 -3.22 -13.67 -13.27
CA GLY A 38 -2.58 -12.93 -12.20
C GLY A 38 -1.74 -11.76 -12.72
N PHE A 39 -0.90 -12.00 -13.72
CA PHE A 39 -0.07 -10.94 -14.33
C PHE A 39 -0.92 -9.82 -14.95
N ILE A 40 -1.96 -10.18 -15.71
CA ILE A 40 -2.89 -9.22 -16.30
C ILE A 40 -3.61 -8.41 -15.22
N GLY A 41 -4.10 -9.08 -14.17
CA GLY A 41 -4.80 -8.43 -13.07
C GLY A 41 -3.91 -7.47 -12.27
N ILE A 42 -2.66 -7.86 -11.98
CA ILE A 42 -1.66 -7.00 -11.33
C ILE A 42 -1.42 -5.74 -12.18
N PHE A 43 -1.26 -5.92 -13.50
CA PHE A 43 -1.03 -4.81 -14.42
C PHE A 43 -2.23 -3.86 -14.50
N LEU A 44 -3.45 -4.41 -14.56
CA LEU A 44 -4.70 -3.62 -14.54
C LEU A 44 -4.83 -2.79 -13.25
N ILE A 45 -4.48 -3.36 -12.09
CA ILE A 45 -4.51 -2.65 -10.81
C ILE A 45 -3.45 -1.53 -10.78
N ALA A 46 -2.23 -1.82 -11.22
CA ALA A 46 -1.15 -0.83 -11.28
C ALA A 46 -1.52 0.33 -12.22
N PHE A 47 -2.04 0.01 -13.41
CA PHE A 47 -2.45 0.99 -14.42
C PHE A 47 -3.72 1.76 -14.02
N GLY A 48 -4.69 1.11 -13.36
CA GLY A 48 -5.84 1.78 -12.79
C GLY A 48 -5.43 2.80 -11.72
N GLY A 49 -4.46 2.44 -10.87
CA GLY A 49 -3.82 3.35 -9.93
C GLY A 49 -3.11 4.53 -10.60
N TYR A 50 -2.46 4.29 -11.74
CA TYR A 50 -1.86 5.35 -12.57
C TYR A 50 -2.93 6.30 -13.12
N LEU A 51 -4.03 5.77 -13.66
CA LEU A 51 -5.16 6.57 -14.19
C LEU A 51 -5.82 7.43 -13.13
N LEU A 52 -5.96 6.93 -11.90
CA LEU A 52 -6.42 7.73 -10.75
C LEU A 52 -5.54 8.98 -10.52
N ASN A 53 -4.27 8.94 -10.93
CA ASN A 53 -3.30 10.02 -10.74
C ASN A 53 -3.18 10.99 -11.93
N ILE A 54 -3.60 10.59 -13.14
CA ILE A 54 -3.36 11.36 -14.38
C ILE A 54 -3.81 12.83 -14.27
N ARG A 55 -4.89 13.13 -13.55
CA ARG A 55 -5.37 14.51 -13.36
C ARG A 55 -5.12 15.13 -11.99
N ALA A 56 -4.59 14.38 -11.01
CA ALA A 56 -3.99 15.02 -9.83
C ALA A 56 -2.75 15.85 -10.23
N THR A 57 -2.10 15.46 -11.34
CA THR A 57 -1.08 16.25 -12.00
C THR A 57 -1.71 17.03 -13.16
N ALA A 58 -1.65 18.36 -13.16
CA ALA A 58 -2.30 19.23 -14.15
C ALA A 58 -1.74 19.16 -15.60
N ASN A 59 -1.10 18.06 -16.00
CA ASN A 59 -0.24 17.97 -17.19
C ASN A 59 -0.61 16.84 -18.20
N GLY A 60 -1.87 16.40 -18.24
CA GLY A 60 -2.37 15.41 -19.21
C GLY A 60 -1.90 13.97 -18.96
N ILE A 61 -2.03 13.08 -19.95
CA ILE A 61 -1.84 11.61 -19.83
C ILE A 61 -0.44 11.22 -19.33
N LEU A 62 0.60 11.97 -19.69
CA LEU A 62 1.98 11.77 -19.22
C LEU A 62 2.29 12.53 -17.91
N GLY A 63 1.28 13.14 -17.29
CA GLY A 63 1.39 13.90 -16.06
C GLY A 63 2.11 13.15 -14.95
N PRO A 64 1.71 11.92 -14.57
CA PRO A 64 2.35 11.19 -13.48
C PRO A 64 3.81 10.83 -13.80
N VAL A 65 4.15 10.51 -15.05
CA VAL A 65 5.55 10.25 -15.46
C VAL A 65 6.38 11.54 -15.36
N LYS A 66 5.84 12.67 -15.84
CA LYS A 66 6.49 13.98 -15.69
C LYS A 66 6.59 14.40 -14.22
N ALA A 67 5.65 13.98 -13.37
CA ALA A 67 5.68 14.24 -11.93
C ALA A 67 6.85 13.53 -11.25
N ILE A 68 7.38 12.43 -11.79
CA ILE A 68 8.62 11.81 -11.26
C ILE A 68 9.78 12.79 -11.38
N GLY A 69 9.92 13.48 -12.52
CA GLY A 69 10.98 14.47 -12.74
C GLY A 69 10.77 15.80 -11.99
N LYS A 70 9.51 16.17 -11.72
CA LYS A 70 9.15 17.46 -11.10
C LYS A 70 9.01 17.40 -9.57
N GLU A 71 8.50 16.29 -9.05
CA GLU A 71 8.18 16.10 -7.63
C GLU A 71 9.15 15.11 -6.98
N ARG A 72 10.04 15.60 -6.13
CA ARG A 72 10.99 14.75 -5.39
C ARG A 72 10.28 13.72 -4.50
N GLY A 73 9.08 14.03 -4.00
CA GLY A 73 8.28 13.09 -3.21
C GLY A 73 7.83 11.85 -3.99
N SER A 74 7.60 11.98 -5.30
CA SER A 74 7.24 10.86 -6.19
C SER A 74 8.38 9.85 -6.30
N ILE A 75 9.61 10.32 -6.49
CA ILE A 75 10.82 9.46 -6.51
C ILE A 75 10.95 8.71 -5.18
N PHE A 76 10.80 9.41 -4.05
CA PHE A 76 10.84 8.73 -2.75
C PHE A 76 9.72 7.70 -2.61
N MET A 77 8.54 7.93 -3.17
CA MET A 77 7.45 6.95 -3.08
C MET A 77 7.68 5.71 -3.94
N ILE A 78 8.32 5.85 -5.11
CA ILE A 78 8.78 4.69 -5.88
C ILE A 78 9.79 3.88 -5.06
N GLY A 79 10.72 4.56 -4.37
CA GLY A 79 11.62 3.92 -3.41
C GLY A 79 10.88 3.21 -2.28
N VAL A 80 9.81 3.81 -1.73
CA VAL A 80 8.95 3.15 -0.73
C VAL A 80 8.25 1.93 -1.31
N ALA A 81 7.76 1.98 -2.55
CA ALA A 81 7.13 0.85 -3.22
C ALA A 81 8.11 -0.32 -3.42
N LEU A 82 9.38 -0.04 -3.73
CA LEU A 82 10.46 -1.04 -3.80
C LEU A 82 10.81 -1.61 -2.43
N ILE A 83 10.93 -0.77 -1.40
CA ILE A 83 11.15 -1.26 -0.03
C ILE A 83 9.98 -2.16 0.38
N TYR A 84 8.74 -1.76 0.08
CA TYR A 84 7.55 -2.53 0.40
C TYR A 84 7.46 -3.84 -0.38
N SER A 85 7.98 -3.92 -1.60
CA SER A 85 8.02 -5.18 -2.33
C SER A 85 8.94 -6.18 -1.61
N ILE A 86 10.15 -5.75 -1.27
CA ILE A 86 11.11 -6.57 -0.54
C ILE A 86 10.55 -6.97 0.84
N THR A 87 10.04 -6.02 1.63
CA THR A 87 9.58 -6.31 2.99
C THR A 87 8.30 -7.15 3.01
N SER A 88 7.39 -7.00 2.04
CA SER A 88 6.20 -7.88 1.95
C SER A 88 6.61 -9.30 1.61
N THR A 89 7.56 -9.46 0.68
CA THR A 89 8.12 -10.76 0.29
C THR A 89 8.83 -11.43 1.48
N LEU A 90 9.70 -10.72 2.19
CA LEU A 90 10.35 -11.22 3.41
C LEU A 90 9.34 -11.49 4.55
N GLY A 91 8.25 -10.72 4.60
CA GLY A 91 7.14 -10.95 5.53
C GLY A 91 6.52 -12.32 5.30
N LYS A 92 6.30 -12.72 4.03
CA LYS A 92 5.77 -14.06 3.72
C LYS A 92 6.76 -15.17 4.11
N VAL A 93 8.05 -14.99 3.83
CA VAL A 93 9.11 -15.91 4.30
C VAL A 93 9.05 -16.08 5.82
N SER A 94 8.98 -14.97 6.56
CA SER A 94 8.93 -14.99 8.03
C SER A 94 7.70 -15.74 8.54
N ILE A 95 6.56 -15.61 7.87
CA ILE A 95 5.32 -16.33 8.20
C ILE A 95 5.46 -17.83 7.94
N GLN A 96 6.05 -18.21 6.80
CA GLN A 96 6.30 -19.62 6.45
C GLN A 96 7.23 -20.32 7.45
N HIS A 97 8.17 -19.59 8.04
CA HIS A 97 9.08 -20.11 9.07
C HIS A 97 8.61 -19.91 10.51
N SER A 98 7.44 -19.31 10.75
CA SER A 98 6.89 -19.12 12.09
C SER A 98 5.39 -19.42 12.11
N SER A 99 4.55 -18.39 12.13
CA SER A 99 3.12 -18.48 11.84
C SER A 99 2.56 -17.07 11.56
N PRO A 100 1.41 -16.95 10.88
CA PRO A 100 0.79 -15.65 10.61
C PRO A 100 0.45 -14.88 11.89
N ILE A 101 -0.03 -15.60 12.91
CA ILE A 101 -0.44 -15.03 14.20
C ILE A 101 0.79 -14.58 14.98
N PHE A 102 1.83 -15.42 15.05
CA PHE A 102 3.07 -15.07 15.74
C PHE A 102 3.73 -13.85 15.11
N PHE A 103 3.91 -13.86 13.79
CA PHE A 103 4.55 -12.75 13.10
C PHE A 103 3.70 -11.47 13.17
N GLY A 104 2.38 -11.60 13.07
CA GLY A 104 1.44 -10.49 13.20
C GLY A 104 1.43 -9.82 14.57
N PHE A 105 1.80 -10.54 15.63
CA PHE A 105 2.01 -9.94 16.95
C PHE A 105 3.45 -9.44 17.13
N PHE A 106 4.43 -10.26 16.80
CA PHE A 106 5.85 -10.02 17.08
C PHE A 106 6.38 -8.80 16.32
N TYR A 107 6.06 -8.66 15.03
CA TYR A 107 6.55 -7.55 14.23
C TYR A 107 6.09 -6.18 14.75
N PRO A 108 4.78 -5.91 14.95
CA PRO A 108 4.33 -4.64 15.53
C PRO A 108 4.81 -4.44 16.96
N PHE A 109 4.94 -5.50 17.75
CA PHE A 109 5.44 -5.42 19.12
C PHE A 109 6.89 -4.92 19.18
N VAL A 110 7.80 -5.55 18.42
CA VAL A 110 9.20 -5.12 18.33
C VAL A 110 9.32 -3.71 17.76
N LEU A 111 8.53 -3.40 16.72
CA LEU A 111 8.50 -2.05 16.15
C LEU A 111 8.05 -1.01 17.19
N THR A 112 7.06 -1.33 18.02
CA THR A 112 6.57 -0.45 19.08
C THR A 112 7.64 -0.22 20.14
N ILE A 113 8.38 -1.25 20.56
CA ILE A 113 9.49 -1.10 21.50
C ILE A 113 10.56 -0.16 20.94
N ILE A 114 11.01 -0.41 19.71
CA ILE A 114 12.06 0.40 19.08
C ILE A 114 11.61 1.86 18.95
N LEU A 115 10.38 2.10 18.48
CA LEU A 115 9.85 3.46 18.37
C LEU A 115 9.70 4.13 19.73
N THR A 116 9.26 3.40 20.76
CA THR A 116 9.13 3.93 22.12
C THR A 116 10.49 4.38 22.68
N ILE A 117 11.55 3.58 22.49
CA ILE A 117 12.92 3.95 22.90
C ILE A 117 13.39 5.21 22.17
N ILE A 118 13.19 5.28 20.85
CA ILE A 118 13.60 6.43 20.04
C ILE A 118 12.83 7.70 20.46
N LEU A 119 11.52 7.61 20.64
CA LEU A 119 10.69 8.74 21.06
C LEU A 119 10.99 9.17 22.50
N GLY A 120 11.27 8.22 23.39
CA GLY A 120 11.72 8.47 24.76
C GLY A 120 13.05 9.23 24.80
N SER A 121 14.03 8.81 23.99
CA SER A 121 15.33 9.50 23.87
C SER A 121 15.21 10.95 23.37
N LYS A 122 14.11 11.28 22.70
CA LYS A 122 13.81 12.63 22.19
C LYS A 122 12.89 13.44 23.11
N GLY A 123 12.47 12.90 24.26
CA GLY A 123 11.64 13.60 25.25
C GLY A 123 10.19 13.87 24.81
N ILE A 124 9.72 13.23 23.73
CA ILE A 124 8.39 13.49 23.13
C ILE A 124 7.34 12.45 23.51
N LEU A 125 7.65 11.54 24.44
CA LEU A 125 6.75 10.46 24.86
C LEU A 125 5.42 10.97 25.45
N ASN A 126 5.49 12.06 26.21
CA ASN A 126 4.34 12.65 26.90
C ASN A 126 3.24 13.15 25.95
N GLN A 127 3.58 13.47 24.69
CA GLN A 127 2.59 13.91 23.69
C GLN A 127 1.71 12.76 23.19
N VAL A 128 2.19 11.51 23.27
CA VAL A 128 1.45 10.32 22.81
C VAL A 128 0.54 9.80 23.91
N VAL A 129 1.01 9.83 25.16
CA VAL A 129 0.28 9.30 26.32
C VAL A 129 -0.86 10.23 26.78
N SER A 130 -0.87 11.49 26.33
CA SER A 130 -1.86 12.51 26.74
C SER A 130 -3.26 12.32 26.13
N THR A 131 -3.42 11.51 25.07
CA THR A 131 -4.72 11.29 24.39
C THR A 131 -5.05 9.80 24.17
N PRO A 132 -5.07 8.97 25.24
CA PRO A 132 -5.06 7.52 25.13
C PRO A 132 -6.33 6.95 24.47
N LYS A 133 -7.50 7.58 24.66
CA LYS A 133 -8.78 7.07 24.14
C LYS A 133 -8.82 6.98 22.61
N ILE A 134 -8.27 7.98 21.91
CA ILE A 134 -8.23 7.99 20.44
C ILE A 134 -7.21 6.95 19.93
N PHE A 135 -6.05 6.87 20.58
CA PHE A 135 -5.00 5.94 20.21
C PHE A 135 -5.37 4.47 20.44
N ILE A 136 -6.16 4.16 21.48
CA ILE A 136 -6.69 2.80 21.70
C ILE A 136 -7.57 2.37 20.53
N GLY A 137 -8.48 3.24 20.06
CA GLY A 137 -9.33 2.96 18.90
C GLY A 137 -8.50 2.69 17.65
N ILE A 138 -7.55 3.58 17.34
CA ILE A 138 -6.64 3.42 16.19
C ILE A 138 -5.84 2.11 16.31
N GLY A 139 -5.31 1.81 17.49
CA GLY A 139 -4.53 0.60 17.77
C GLY A 139 -5.34 -0.68 17.55
N LEU A 140 -6.62 -0.70 17.96
CA LEU A 140 -7.51 -1.82 17.74
C LEU A 140 -7.76 -2.08 16.25
N PHE A 141 -8.10 -1.04 15.48
CA PHE A 141 -8.30 -1.17 14.04
C PHE A 141 -7.01 -1.58 13.29
N ILE A 142 -5.87 -1.03 13.69
CA ILE A 142 -4.56 -1.43 13.13
C ILE A 142 -4.27 -2.89 13.45
N SER A 143 -4.54 -3.35 14.67
CA SER A 143 -4.29 -4.73 15.09
C SER A 143 -5.12 -5.72 14.28
N ILE A 144 -6.42 -5.43 14.10
CA ILE A 144 -7.31 -6.23 13.24
C ILE A 144 -6.77 -6.25 11.81
N MET A 145 -6.41 -5.09 11.26
CA MET A 145 -5.87 -4.97 9.90
C MET A 145 -4.58 -5.78 9.72
N VAL A 146 -3.65 -5.72 10.69
CA VAL A 146 -2.38 -6.45 10.64
C VAL A 146 -2.61 -7.96 10.71
N MET A 147 -3.51 -8.42 11.60
CA MET A 147 -3.84 -9.85 11.70
C MET A 147 -4.48 -10.36 10.41
N SER A 148 -5.50 -9.66 9.90
CA SER A 148 -6.12 -10.01 8.61
C SER A 148 -5.10 -9.99 7.46
N HIS A 149 -4.16 -9.04 7.48
CA HIS A 149 -3.12 -8.93 6.46
C HIS A 149 -2.20 -10.16 6.45
N PHE A 150 -1.67 -10.58 7.60
CA PHE A 150 -0.74 -11.71 7.63
C PHE A 150 -1.42 -13.06 7.43
N ILE A 151 -2.66 -13.23 7.90
CA ILE A 151 -3.47 -14.40 7.57
C ILE A 151 -3.71 -14.47 6.06
N ALA A 152 -4.11 -13.37 5.43
CA ALA A 152 -4.28 -13.34 3.98
C ALA A 152 -2.96 -13.64 3.23
N LEU A 153 -1.83 -13.12 3.73
CA LEU A 153 -0.51 -13.37 3.12
C LEU A 153 -0.09 -14.84 3.18
N SER A 154 -0.56 -15.62 4.16
CA SER A 154 -0.28 -17.06 4.22
C SER A 154 -1.16 -17.91 3.32
N MET A 155 -2.29 -17.37 2.84
CA MET A 155 -3.27 -18.12 2.05
C MET A 155 -3.06 -18.00 0.54
N THR A 156 -2.22 -17.07 0.07
CA THR A 156 -2.04 -16.79 -1.36
C THR A 156 -0.68 -16.14 -1.63
N ASP A 157 -0.32 -15.97 -2.91
CA ASP A 157 0.93 -15.36 -3.35
C ASP A 157 1.04 -13.90 -2.92
N VAL A 158 2.29 -13.46 -2.64
CA VAL A 158 2.54 -12.09 -2.14
C VAL A 158 2.01 -11.06 -3.14
N ALA A 159 2.22 -11.32 -4.43
CA ALA A 159 1.80 -10.43 -5.51
C ALA A 159 0.27 -10.28 -5.56
N TYR A 160 -0.47 -11.37 -5.35
CA TYR A 160 -1.93 -11.38 -5.37
C TYR A 160 -2.50 -10.66 -4.16
N MET A 161 -2.07 -11.02 -2.94
CA MET A 161 -2.60 -10.38 -1.74
C MET A 161 -2.34 -8.88 -1.74
N ILE A 162 -1.12 -8.45 -2.09
CA ILE A 162 -0.79 -7.02 -2.10
C ILE A 162 -1.56 -6.29 -3.21
N SER A 163 -1.79 -6.91 -4.36
CA SER A 163 -2.62 -6.33 -5.42
C SER A 163 -4.06 -6.13 -4.97
N VAL A 164 -4.68 -7.15 -4.39
CA VAL A 164 -6.03 -7.07 -3.83
C VAL A 164 -6.07 -6.03 -2.71
N LYS A 165 -5.04 -5.93 -1.86
CA LYS A 165 -4.96 -4.88 -0.81
C LYS A 165 -4.97 -3.46 -1.38
N ARG A 166 -4.39 -3.23 -2.58
CA ARG A 166 -4.42 -1.92 -3.26
C ARG A 166 -5.81 -1.50 -3.73
N PHE A 167 -6.78 -2.41 -3.77
CA PHE A 167 -8.19 -2.09 -3.95
C PHE A 167 -8.69 -1.02 -2.97
N ASN A 168 -8.06 -0.88 -1.80
CA ASN A 168 -8.42 0.14 -0.82
C ASN A 168 -8.36 1.59 -1.33
N LEU A 169 -7.64 1.84 -2.43
CA LEU A 169 -7.59 3.14 -3.09
C LEU A 169 -8.95 3.55 -3.65
N ILE A 170 -9.80 2.59 -4.03
CA ILE A 170 -11.17 2.88 -4.47
C ILE A 170 -11.99 3.47 -3.32
N PHE A 171 -11.86 2.91 -2.11
CA PHE A 171 -12.50 3.49 -0.92
C PHE A 171 -11.98 4.90 -0.64
N SER A 172 -10.69 5.17 -0.86
CA SER A 172 -10.14 6.53 -0.75
C SER A 172 -10.79 7.51 -1.74
N VAL A 173 -11.12 7.08 -2.96
CA VAL A 173 -11.84 7.91 -3.94
C VAL A 173 -13.28 8.17 -3.49
N ILE A 174 -13.97 7.13 -3.00
CA ILE A 174 -15.34 7.21 -2.49
C ILE A 174 -15.40 8.19 -1.31
N TYR A 175 -14.55 7.99 -0.30
CA TYR A 175 -14.47 8.89 0.85
C TYR A 175 -14.03 10.31 0.46
N GLY A 176 -13.12 10.45 -0.51
CA GLY A 176 -12.74 11.74 -1.10
C GLY A 176 -13.95 12.53 -1.64
N ARG A 177 -14.87 11.83 -2.32
CA ARG A 177 -16.09 12.46 -2.82
C ARG A 177 -17.09 12.80 -1.71
N PHE A 178 -17.39 11.85 -0.84
CA PHE A 178 -18.47 12.00 0.14
C PHE A 178 -18.09 12.88 1.32
N LEU A 179 -16.87 12.76 1.84
CA LEU A 179 -16.42 13.50 3.02
C LEU A 179 -15.74 14.82 2.66
N PHE A 180 -15.01 14.87 1.54
CA PHE A 180 -14.21 16.04 1.15
C PHE A 180 -14.78 16.81 -0.05
N MET A 181 -15.94 16.39 -0.58
CA MET A 181 -16.64 17.03 -1.71
C MET A 181 -15.76 17.29 -2.95
N GLU A 182 -14.82 16.39 -3.23
CA GLU A 182 -13.93 16.55 -4.40
C GLU A 182 -14.74 16.49 -5.71
N LYS A 183 -14.56 17.49 -6.59
CA LYS A 183 -15.37 17.70 -7.80
C LYS A 183 -15.07 16.75 -8.98
N HIS A 184 -13.93 16.05 -8.98
CA HIS A 184 -13.41 15.33 -10.14
C HIS A 184 -13.56 13.79 -10.03
N THR A 185 -14.77 13.29 -9.83
CA THR A 185 -15.03 11.86 -9.59
C THR A 185 -15.18 10.98 -10.84
N GLY A 186 -15.62 11.54 -11.97
CA GLY A 186 -15.94 10.74 -13.17
C GLY A 186 -14.73 10.00 -13.76
N GLU A 187 -13.56 10.63 -13.81
CA GLU A 187 -12.35 10.03 -14.37
C GLU A 187 -11.66 9.11 -13.36
N ARG A 188 -11.81 9.39 -12.06
CA ARG A 188 -11.40 8.47 -10.99
C ARG A 188 -12.25 7.19 -10.99
N LEU A 189 -13.47 7.23 -11.53
CA LEU A 189 -14.30 6.05 -11.73
C LEU A 189 -13.64 5.07 -12.71
N ILE A 190 -13.03 5.58 -13.80
CA ILE A 190 -12.37 4.73 -14.82
C ILE A 190 -11.18 3.98 -14.19
N GLY A 191 -10.30 4.68 -13.47
CA GLY A 191 -9.20 4.04 -12.77
C GLY A 191 -9.69 3.01 -11.73
N SER A 192 -10.77 3.32 -11.01
CA SER A 192 -11.39 2.41 -10.06
C SER A 192 -11.98 1.16 -10.73
N LEU A 193 -12.67 1.31 -11.87
CA LEU A 193 -13.23 0.21 -12.66
C LEU A 193 -12.13 -0.70 -13.22
N MET A 194 -11.00 -0.13 -13.65
CA MET A 194 -9.83 -0.92 -14.07
C MET A 194 -9.21 -1.69 -12.90
N MET A 195 -9.14 -1.09 -11.71
CA MET A 195 -8.69 -1.81 -10.51
C MET A 195 -9.66 -2.93 -10.12
N ILE A 196 -10.98 -2.71 -10.21
CA ILE A 196 -12.00 -3.75 -9.95
C ILE A 196 -11.83 -4.92 -10.91
N THR A 197 -11.72 -4.66 -12.21
CA THR A 197 -11.52 -5.71 -13.23
C THR A 197 -10.21 -6.46 -13.02
N GLY A 198 -9.14 -5.77 -12.59
CA GLY A 198 -7.90 -6.42 -12.22
C GLY A 198 -8.03 -7.34 -11.00
N VAL A 199 -8.75 -6.91 -9.96
CA VAL A 199 -9.03 -7.78 -8.79
C VAL A 199 -9.84 -9.00 -9.21
N ILE A 200 -10.91 -8.82 -10.00
CA ILE A 200 -11.73 -9.91 -10.52
C ILE A 200 -10.87 -10.92 -11.29
N SER A 201 -9.95 -10.43 -12.12
CA SER A 201 -9.03 -11.26 -12.91
C SER A 201 -8.12 -12.11 -12.03
N ILE A 202 -7.62 -11.59 -10.90
CA ILE A 202 -6.79 -12.33 -9.95
C ILE A 202 -7.62 -13.35 -9.14
N THR A 203 -8.86 -13.01 -8.79
CA THR A 203 -9.66 -13.84 -7.88
C THR A 203 -10.44 -14.96 -8.56
N LEU A 204 -10.80 -14.81 -9.83
CA LEU A 204 -11.66 -15.77 -10.54
C LEU A 204 -10.90 -16.73 -11.47
N PHE A 205 -9.69 -16.39 -11.88
CA PHE A 205 -8.90 -17.13 -12.87
C PHE A 205 -7.51 -17.42 -12.32
#